data_AF-A0A2H9R3T6-F1
#
_entry.id   AF-A0A2H9R3T6-F1
#
_cell.length_a   1.000
_cell.length_b   1.000
_cell.length_c   1.000
_cell.angle_alpha   90.00
_cell.angle_beta   90.00
_cell.angle_gamma   90.00
#
_symmetry.space_group_name_H-M   'P 1'
#
loop_
_entity.id
_entity.type
_entity.pdbx_description
1 polymer ?
#
loop_
_entity_poly.entity_id
_entity_poly.type
_entity_poly.pdbx_seq_one_letter_code
_entity_poly.pdbx_strand_id
1 'polypeptide(L)'
;MRHAYTTSSFPSNAKNMKDAKVVVFGVPLDSTVDYLPGTRFGPRIIREAANFIEPFDIHLQKNLLERMNIIDIGDIEPVRGNA
;
A
#
# COMPACT_ATOMS: atom_id res chain seq x y z
N MET A 1 4.52 -1.42 17.55
CA MET A 1 5.24 -0.24 17.01
C MET A 1 4.41 0.25 15.83
N ARG A 2 3.62 1.33 15.98
CA ARG A 2 2.86 1.92 14.86
C ARG A 2 3.77 2.94 14.19
N HIS A 3 4.16 2.68 12.93
CA HIS A 3 4.96 3.64 12.16
C HIS A 3 4.12 4.87 11.82
N ALA A 4 4.77 6.04 11.78
CA ALA A 4 4.14 7.36 11.71
C ALA A 4 3.26 7.59 10.45
N TYR A 5 3.29 6.69 9.47
CA TYR A 5 2.65 6.82 8.16
C TYR A 5 1.48 5.84 7.94
N THR A 6 1.22 4.92 8.87
CA THR A 6 0.21 3.85 8.73
C THR A 6 -1.15 4.26 9.31
N THR A 7 -1.76 5.32 8.75
CA THR A 7 -3.11 5.76 9.16
C THR A 7 -4.23 5.15 8.33
N SER A 8 -3.91 4.58 7.16
CA SER A 8 -4.85 3.93 6.25
C SER A 8 -4.30 2.57 5.80
N SER A 9 -5.19 1.62 5.53
CA SER A 9 -4.87 0.30 4.97
C SER A 9 -5.41 0.19 3.54
N PHE A 10 -4.69 -0.53 2.69
CA PHE A 10 -5.18 -0.96 1.40
C PHE A 10 -6.30 -2.01 1.56
N PRO A 11 -7.32 -2.04 0.68
CA PRO A 11 -8.34 -3.09 0.67
C PRO A 11 -7.72 -4.49 0.67
N SER A 12 -7.96 -5.23 1.75
CA SER A 12 -7.31 -6.51 2.03
C SER A 12 -8.28 -7.46 2.73
N ASN A 13 -8.10 -8.77 2.51
CA ASN A 13 -8.99 -9.81 3.02
C ASN A 13 -8.26 -11.06 3.54
N ALA A 14 -6.94 -11.14 3.35
CA ALA A 14 -6.14 -12.22 3.91
C ALA A 14 -5.96 -12.04 5.43
N LYS A 15 -6.12 -13.14 6.18
CA LYS A 15 -6.01 -13.13 7.65
C LYS A 15 -4.56 -13.05 8.14
N ASN A 16 -3.62 -13.58 7.37
CA ASN A 16 -2.20 -13.57 7.68
C ASN A 16 -1.37 -13.65 6.39
N MET A 17 -0.07 -13.40 6.51
CA MET A 17 0.85 -13.32 5.37
C MET A 17 1.10 -14.67 4.69
N LYS A 18 0.92 -15.80 5.39
CA LYS A 18 1.11 -17.15 4.82
C LYS A 18 -0.02 -17.54 3.88
N ASP A 19 -1.23 -17.06 4.17
CA ASP A 19 -2.42 -17.34 3.37
C ASP A 19 -2.58 -16.36 2.19
N ALA A 20 -1.89 -15.22 2.23
CA ALA A 20 -1.98 -14.18 1.21
C ALA A 20 -1.28 -14.60 -0.09
N LYS A 21 -1.91 -14.36 -1.25
CA LYS A 21 -1.22 -14.51 -2.54
C LYS A 21 -0.52 -13.22 -2.96
N VAL A 22 -0.94 -12.09 -2.40
CA VAL A 22 -0.38 -10.77 -2.67
C VAL A 22 -0.14 -10.07 -1.34
N VAL A 23 1.09 -9.55 -1.20
CA VAL A 23 1.51 -8.72 -0.06
C VAL A 23 1.76 -7.31 -0.59
N VAL A 24 1.03 -6.34 -0.06
CA VAL A 24 1.21 -4.92 -0.34
C VAL A 24 2.01 -4.29 0.80
N PHE A 25 3.03 -3.53 0.46
CA PHE A 25 3.79 -2.72 1.41
C PHE A 25 4.24 -1.42 0.73
N GLY A 26 4.43 -0.37 1.51
CA GLY A 26 4.90 0.91 1.01
C GLY A 26 6.33 1.22 1.42
N VAL A 27 7.05 1.92 0.54
CA VAL A 27 8.38 2.48 0.82
C VAL A 27 8.29 4.00 0.67
N PRO A 28 8.09 4.76 1.75
CA PRO A 28 7.88 6.21 1.71
C PRO A 28 9.22 6.96 1.55
N LEU A 29 9.84 6.86 0.38
CA LEU A 29 11.15 7.45 0.07
C LEU A 29 11.09 8.46 -1.08
N ASP A 30 11.80 9.58 -0.92
CA ASP A 30 11.98 10.61 -1.95
C ASP A 30 13.29 11.40 -1.77
N SER A 31 14.29 10.82 -1.10
CA SER A 31 15.52 11.54 -0.70
C SER A 31 16.40 11.99 -1.87
N THR A 32 16.25 11.38 -3.04
CA THR A 32 17.00 11.71 -4.26
C THR A 32 16.16 12.48 -5.28
N VAL A 33 15.04 13.06 -4.85
CA VAL A 33 14.14 13.83 -5.73
C VAL A 33 14.53 15.30 -5.66
N ASP A 34 15.00 15.85 -6.78
CA ASP A 34 15.52 17.22 -6.83
C ASP A 34 14.46 18.29 -7.09
N TYR A 35 13.48 18.03 -7.97
CA TYR A 35 12.56 19.06 -8.48
C TYR A 35 11.20 19.09 -7.75
N LEU A 36 10.55 17.95 -7.56
CA LEU A 36 9.19 17.85 -6.99
C LEU A 36 9.12 16.80 -5.87
N PRO A 37 9.52 17.13 -4.64
CA PRO A 37 9.46 16.20 -3.50
C PRO A 37 8.01 15.90 -3.10
N GLY A 38 7.80 14.77 -2.42
CA GLY A 38 6.48 14.35 -1.95
C GLY A 38 6.09 12.92 -2.31
N THR A 39 6.87 12.19 -3.12
CA THR A 39 6.58 10.78 -3.44
C THR A 39 6.59 9.88 -2.19
N ARG A 40 7.25 10.31 -1.10
CA ARG A 40 7.17 9.65 0.22
C ARG A 40 5.74 9.53 0.75
N PHE A 41 4.82 10.39 0.34
CA PHE A 41 3.41 10.35 0.75
C PHE A 41 2.55 9.44 -0.13
N GLY A 42 3.09 8.97 -1.26
CA GLY A 42 2.40 8.14 -2.24
C GLY A 42 1.71 6.90 -1.64
N PRO A 43 2.41 6.06 -0.85
CA PRO A 43 1.79 4.86 -0.25
C PRO A 43 0.54 5.17 0.56
N ARG A 44 0.57 6.20 1.41
CA ARG A 44 -0.58 6.63 2.21
C ARG A 44 -1.75 7.08 1.32
N ILE A 45 -1.47 7.92 0.32
CA ILE A 45 -2.50 8.48 -0.57
C ILE A 45 -3.14 7.37 -1.41
N ILE A 46 -2.34 6.42 -1.92
CA ILE A 46 -2.86 5.26 -2.66
C ILE A 46 -3.82 4.46 -1.79
N ARG A 47 -3.48 4.20 -0.53
CA ARG A 47 -4.37 3.49 0.40
C ARG A 47 -5.66 4.25 0.66
N GLU A 48 -5.57 5.57 0.88
CA GLU A 48 -6.75 6.42 1.06
C GLU A 48 -7.67 6.40 -0.17
N ALA A 49 -7.11 6.54 -1.36
CA ALA A 49 -7.87 6.51 -2.60
C ALA A 49 -8.46 5.12 -2.91
N ALA A 50 -7.71 4.04 -2.64
CA ALA A 50 -8.13 2.67 -2.93
C ALA A 50 -9.40 2.26 -2.16
N ASN A 51 -9.65 2.85 -0.99
CA ASN A 51 -10.88 2.59 -0.23
C ASN A 51 -12.16 3.06 -0.93
N PHE A 52 -12.05 3.91 -1.96
CA PHE A 52 -13.18 4.40 -2.76
C PHE A 52 -13.35 3.63 -4.08
N ILE A 53 -12.51 2.63 -4.35
CA ILE A 53 -12.58 1.82 -5.56
C ILE A 53 -13.30 0.51 -5.23
N GLU A 54 -14.30 0.18 -6.05
CA GLU A 54 -15.01 -1.09 -5.94
C GLU A 54 -14.07 -2.27 -6.27
N PRO A 55 -14.11 -3.37 -5.50
CA PRO A 55 -13.23 -4.52 -5.74
C PRO A 55 -13.61 -5.34 -6.98
N PHE A 56 -14.79 -5.09 -7.57
CA PHE A 56 -15.24 -5.79 -8.78
C PHE A 56 -14.83 -5.05 -10.05
N ASP A 57 -14.08 -5.74 -10.91
CA ASP A 57 -13.71 -5.24 -12.23
C ASP A 57 -14.71 -5.72 -13.29
N ILE A 58 -15.33 -4.77 -14.00
CA ILE A 58 -16.37 -5.02 -15.01
C ILE A 58 -15.79 -5.70 -16.26
N HIS A 59 -14.59 -5.33 -16.68
CA HIS A 59 -13.96 -5.85 -17.90
C HIS A 59 -13.50 -7.30 -17.71
N LEU A 60 -12.97 -7.60 -16.53
CA LEU A 60 -12.51 -8.94 -16.15
C LEU A 60 -13.63 -9.82 -15.59
N GLN A 61 -14.79 -9.23 -15.28
CA GLN A 61 -15.94 -9.85 -14.61
C GLN A 61 -15.52 -10.62 -13.35
N LYS A 62 -14.64 -10.02 -12.54
CA LYS A 62 -14.02 -10.66 -11.37
C LYS A 62 -13.92 -9.71 -10.20
N ASN A 63 -14.16 -10.23 -9.00
CA ASN A 63 -13.83 -9.55 -7.75
C ASN A 63 -12.35 -9.80 -7.40
N LEU A 64 -11.57 -8.73 -7.28
CA LEU A 64 -10.14 -8.77 -7.02
C LEU A 64 -9.83 -9.36 -5.64
N LEU A 65 -10.56 -8.95 -4.59
CA LEU A 65 -10.33 -9.40 -3.22
C LEU A 65 -10.60 -10.91 -3.10
N GLU A 66 -11.68 -11.41 -3.71
CA GLU A 66 -12.00 -12.83 -3.71
C GLU A 66 -10.94 -13.69 -4.42
N ARG A 67 -10.37 -13.20 -5.53
CA ARG A 67 -9.42 -13.97 -6.35
C ARG A 67 -8.00 -13.97 -5.78
N MET A 68 -7.55 -12.81 -5.27
CA MET A 68 -6.15 -12.57 -4.98
C MET A 68 -5.78 -12.77 -3.51
N ASN A 69 -6.74 -12.71 -2.57
CA ASN A 69 -6.46 -12.83 -1.13
C ASN A 69 -5.28 -11.94 -0.69
N ILE A 70 -5.54 -10.64 -0.55
CA ILE A 70 -4.52 -9.60 -0.40
C ILE A 70 -4.30 -9.30 1.08
N ILE A 71 -3.05 -9.06 1.47
CA ILE A 71 -2.68 -8.47 2.78
C ILE A 71 -1.90 -7.18 2.58
N ASP A 72 -2.18 -6.16 3.39
CA ASP A 72 -1.37 -4.96 3.51
C ASP A 72 -0.60 -5.00 4.84
N ILE A 73 0.74 -4.91 4.76
CA ILE A 73 1.61 -4.95 5.93
C ILE A 73 2.09 -3.55 6.36
N GLY A 74 1.57 -2.49 5.73
CA GLY A 74 1.93 -1.12 6.03
C GLY A 74 3.21 -0.67 5.34
N ASP A 75 3.90 0.28 5.95
CA ASP A 75 5.09 0.90 5.37
C ASP A 75 6.35 0.42 6.08
N ILE A 76 7.44 0.30 5.34
CA ILE A 76 8.78 0.18 5.93
C ILE A 76 9.32 1.57 6.26
N GLU A 77 10.06 1.69 7.36
CA GLU A 77 10.82 2.90 7.66
C GLU A 77 12.08 2.95 6.78
N PRO A 78 12.19 3.89 5.82
CA PRO A 78 13.37 3.98 5.00
C PRO A 78 14.55 4.54 5.81
N VAL A 79 15.74 3.99 5.57
CA VAL A 79 16.97 4.54 6.14
C VAL A 79 17.19 5.93 5.57
N ARG A 80 17.36 6.93 6.45
CA ARG A 80 17.78 8.27 6.01
C ARG A 80 19.23 8.19 5.55
N GLY A 81 19.50 8.59 4.32
CA GLY A 81 20.86 8.82 3.85
C GLY A 81 21.55 9.86 4.74
N ASN A 82 22.81 9.63 5.08
CA ASN A 82 23.70 10.63 5.64
C ASN A 82 24.17 11.55 4.51
N ALA A 83 23.94 12.85 4.69
CA ALA A 83 24.63 13.87 3.89
C ALA A 83 26.09 13.98 4.34
#